data_AF-A0AAW2QQF9-F1
#
_entry.id   AF-A0AAW2QQF9-F1
#
_cell.length_a   1.000
_cell.length_b   1.000
_cell.length_c   1.000
_cell.angle_alpha   90.00
_cell.angle_beta   90.00
_cell.angle_gamma   90.00
#
_symmetry.space_group_name_H-M   'P 1'
#
loop_
_entity.id
_entity.type
_entity.pdbx_description
1 polymer ?
#
loop_
_entity_poly.entity_id
_entity_poly.type
_entity_poly.pdbx_seq_one_letter_code
_entity_poly.pdbx_strand_id
1 'polypeptide(L)'
;MKDEPEEGNKVEVSANVVNGTYRNFVEIIFENHEKAIQSWHLDGYSFFAVAIEPGRWSPEKRKNYNLLDALSRNTIQVYPNSWAAVMTTLDNAGMWNLRSEMRERSYLGTTIVLERSL
;
A
#
# COMPACT_ATOMS: atom_id res chain seq x y z
N MET A 1 7.83 48.24 13.95
CA MET A 1 7.07 48.00 12.70
C MET A 1 7.77 46.81 12.05
N LYS A 2 7.48 45.61 12.58
CA LYS A 2 6.61 44.55 12.02
C LYS A 2 7.30 43.92 10.79
N ASP A 3 8.10 42.88 10.99
CA ASP A 3 7.73 41.45 10.93
C ASP A 3 7.40 41.02 9.49
N GLU A 4 8.40 40.50 8.78
CA GLU A 4 8.17 39.55 7.68
C GLU A 4 9.21 38.41 7.81
N PRO A 5 8.75 37.14 7.88
CA PRO A 5 9.57 36.02 8.35
C PRO A 5 10.45 35.42 7.26
N GLU A 6 11.69 35.08 7.62
CA GLU A 6 12.47 34.04 6.94
C GLU A 6 11.77 32.69 7.17
N GLU A 7 11.20 32.06 6.14
CA GLU A 7 11.00 30.61 6.12
C GLU A 7 10.45 30.15 4.75
N GLY A 8 11.38 29.95 3.81
CA GLY A 8 11.10 29.04 2.70
C GLY A 8 11.29 27.62 3.19
N ASN A 9 10.31 27.08 3.92
CA ASN A 9 10.25 25.65 4.21
C ASN A 9 10.38 24.92 2.87
N LYS A 10 11.56 24.34 2.59
CA LYS A 10 11.71 23.34 1.55
C LYS A 10 10.78 22.22 1.94
N VAL A 11 9.61 22.19 1.33
CA VAL A 11 8.75 21.02 1.32
C VAL A 11 9.56 19.96 0.57
N GLU A 12 10.38 19.22 1.30
CA GLU A 12 10.93 17.99 0.80
C GLU A 12 9.75 17.04 0.68
N VAL A 13 9.27 16.89 -0.55
CA VAL A 13 8.40 15.78 -0.94
C VAL A 13 9.25 14.53 -0.78
N SER A 14 9.34 14.03 0.44
CA SER A 14 9.98 12.76 0.74
C SER A 14 9.02 11.67 0.33
N ALA A 15 9.47 10.79 -0.57
CA ALA A 15 8.73 9.57 -0.85
C ALA A 15 8.62 8.77 0.46
N ASN A 16 7.43 8.27 0.79
CA ASN A 16 7.31 7.33 1.88
C ASN A 16 7.96 6.02 1.42
N VAL A 17 9.16 5.76 1.92
CA VAL A 17 9.95 4.59 1.55
C VAL A 17 9.82 3.52 2.62
N VAL A 18 9.21 2.39 2.27
CA VAL A 18 9.14 1.23 3.16
C VAL A 18 10.25 0.24 2.77
N ASN A 19 11.20 0.02 3.69
CA ASN A 19 12.30 -0.91 3.51
C ASN A 19 11.87 -2.35 3.82
N GLY A 20 12.07 -3.26 2.87
CA GLY A 20 11.77 -4.69 3.01
C GLY A 20 13.02 -5.58 3.00
N THR A 21 13.07 -6.60 3.88
CA THR A 21 14.18 -7.55 3.95
C THR A 21 14.09 -8.60 2.83
N TYR A 22 15.23 -8.93 2.22
CA TYR A 22 15.35 -9.91 1.13
C TYR A 22 14.75 -11.28 1.48
N ARG A 23 13.94 -11.84 0.58
CA ARG A 23 13.26 -13.16 0.70
C ARG A 23 12.31 -13.29 1.89
N ASN A 24 11.80 -12.18 2.42
CA ASN A 24 10.76 -12.24 3.42
C ASN A 24 9.36 -12.18 2.79
N PHE A 25 8.41 -12.86 3.43
CA PHE A 25 7.00 -12.72 3.11
C PHE A 25 6.51 -11.40 3.71
N VAL A 26 6.00 -10.52 2.84
CA VAL A 26 5.42 -9.25 3.26
C VAL A 26 3.90 -9.36 3.18
N GLU A 27 3.28 -9.09 4.32
CA GLU A 27 1.83 -8.89 4.43
C GLU A 27 1.54 -7.40 4.29
N ILE A 28 0.70 -7.03 3.33
CA ILE A 28 0.21 -5.66 3.17
C ILE A 28 -1.29 -5.67 3.43
N ILE A 29 -1.72 -4.80 4.35
CA ILE A 29 -3.12 -4.64 4.74
C ILE A 29 -3.60 -3.29 4.22
N PHE A 30 -4.59 -3.31 3.34
CA PHE A 30 -5.26 -2.12 2.86
C PHE A 30 -6.53 -1.91 3.67
N GLU A 31 -6.63 -0.77 4.37
CA GLU A 31 -7.84 -0.36 5.08
C GLU A 31 -8.49 0.82 4.37
N ASN A 32 -9.76 0.69 3.96
CA ASN A 32 -10.50 1.76 3.33
C ASN A 32 -11.59 2.29 4.29
N HIS A 33 -11.32 3.46 4.88
CA HIS A 33 -12.26 4.16 5.76
C HIS A 33 -13.23 5.09 5.00
N GLU A 34 -13.16 5.12 3.67
CA GLU A 34 -13.95 6.02 2.86
C GLU A 34 -15.20 5.35 2.27
N LYS A 35 -16.09 6.17 1.72
CA LYS A 35 -17.33 5.72 1.06
C LYS A 35 -17.13 5.30 -0.40
N ALA A 36 -15.96 5.58 -0.98
CA ALA A 36 -15.61 5.24 -2.35
C ALA A 36 -14.76 3.97 -2.41
N ILE A 37 -14.89 3.19 -3.50
CA ILE A 37 -14.02 2.05 -3.74
C ILE A 37 -12.62 2.56 -4.05
N GLN A 38 -11.61 2.00 -3.38
CA GLN A 38 -10.21 2.26 -3.66
C GLN A 38 -9.62 1.10 -4.45
N SER A 39 -8.82 1.39 -5.48
CA SER A 39 -8.08 0.38 -6.24
C SER A 39 -6.60 0.61 -6.04
N TRP A 40 -5.87 -0.44 -5.69
CA TRP A 40 -4.42 -0.42 -5.44
C TRP A 40 -3.71 -1.31 -6.45
N HIS A 41 -2.67 -0.79 -7.09
CA HIS A 41 -1.83 -1.50 -8.03
C HIS A 41 -0.39 -1.50 -7.56
N LEU A 42 0.23 -2.67 -7.63
CA LEU A 42 1.64 -2.85 -7.32
C LEU A 42 2.41 -3.06 -8.62
N ASP A 43 3.27 -2.10 -8.96
CA ASP A 43 4.11 -2.19 -10.14
C ASP A 43 5.20 -3.25 -9.94
N GLY A 44 5.43 -4.11 -10.94
CA GLY A 44 6.54 -5.08 -10.97
C GLY A 44 6.36 -6.34 -10.12
N TYR A 45 5.22 -6.49 -9.44
CA TYR A 45 4.92 -7.65 -8.60
C TYR A 45 3.50 -8.18 -8.80
N SER A 46 3.34 -9.48 -8.64
CA SER A 46 2.04 -10.10 -8.35
C SER A 46 1.97 -10.45 -6.87
N PHE A 47 0.81 -10.24 -6.27
CA PHE A 47 0.54 -10.58 -4.89
C PHE A 47 -0.65 -11.52 -4.81
N PHE A 48 -0.69 -12.29 -3.74
CA PHE A 48 -1.78 -13.19 -3.41
C PHE A 48 -2.82 -12.45 -2.58
N ALA A 49 -4.04 -12.32 -3.08
CA ALA A 49 -5.14 -11.76 -2.32
C ALA A 49 -5.68 -12.82 -1.35
N VAL A 50 -5.37 -12.69 -0.07
CA VAL A 50 -5.64 -13.73 0.94
C VAL A 50 -6.95 -13.52 1.69
N ALA A 51 -7.41 -12.27 1.84
CA ALA A 51 -8.69 -11.97 2.49
C ALA A 51 -9.22 -10.59 2.09
N ILE A 52 -10.55 -10.48 2.03
CA ILE A 52 -11.28 -9.22 1.91
C ILE A 52 -12.50 -9.33 2.81
N GLU A 53 -12.62 -8.46 3.81
CA GLU A 53 -13.77 -8.46 4.72
C GLU A 53 -14.22 -7.01 5.02
N PRO A 54 -15.53 -6.79 5.25
CA PRO A 54 -16.01 -5.52 5.78
C PRO A 54 -15.55 -5.30 7.22
N GLY A 55 -15.39 -4.04 7.60
CA GLY A 55 -14.96 -3.61 8.93
C GLY A 55 -13.50 -3.18 8.99
N ARG A 56 -12.94 -3.24 10.19
CA ARG A 56 -11.54 -2.89 10.47
C ARG A 56 -10.70 -4.15 10.60
N TRP A 57 -9.47 -4.10 10.12
CA TRP A 57 -8.56 -5.23 10.28
C TRP A 57 -8.18 -5.44 11.75
N SER A 58 -8.08 -6.69 12.18
CA SER A 58 -7.53 -7.05 13.49
C SER A 58 -6.60 -8.27 13.37
N PRO A 59 -5.60 -8.43 14.25
CA PRO A 59 -4.68 -9.57 14.20
C PRO A 59 -5.35 -10.95 14.25
N GLU A 60 -6.54 -11.04 14.83
CA GLU A 60 -7.31 -12.29 14.94
C GLU A 60 -7.85 -12.76 13.58
N LYS A 61 -8.07 -11.82 12.64
CA LYS A 61 -8.57 -12.11 11.29
C LYS A 61 -7.57 -12.86 10.41
N ARG A 62 -6.29 -12.94 10.82
CA ARG A 62 -5.28 -13.77 10.13
C ARG A 62 -5.67 -15.25 10.04
N LYS A 63 -6.53 -15.74 10.95
CA LYS A 63 -7.06 -17.11 10.91
C LYS A 63 -8.01 -17.35 9.73
N ASN A 64 -8.61 -16.31 9.17
CA ASN A 64 -9.55 -16.38 8.06
C ASN A 64 -8.87 -16.27 6.70
N TYR A 65 -7.54 -16.16 6.67
CA TYR A 65 -6.83 -15.99 5.41
C TYR A 65 -6.89 -17.26 4.57
N ASN A 66 -7.20 -17.10 3.30
CA ASN A 66 -7.05 -18.17 2.33
C ASN A 66 -5.56 -18.31 1.99
N LEU A 67 -4.87 -19.24 2.68
CA LEU A 67 -3.46 -19.56 2.44
C LEU A 67 -3.27 -20.72 1.46
N LEU A 68 -4.35 -21.38 1.04
CA LEU A 68 -4.30 -22.58 0.20
C LEU A 68 -4.47 -22.25 -1.29
N ASP A 69 -5.44 -21.40 -1.63
CA ASP A 69 -5.79 -21.08 -3.02
C ASP A 69 -6.04 -19.58 -3.18
N ALA A 70 -5.07 -18.77 -2.74
CA ALA A 70 -5.14 -17.33 -2.91
C ALA A 70 -4.94 -16.97 -4.39
N LEU A 71 -5.78 -16.07 -4.91
CA LEU A 71 -5.65 -15.60 -6.28
C LEU A 71 -4.44 -14.65 -6.40
N SER A 72 -3.53 -14.95 -7.34
CA SER A 72 -2.46 -14.03 -7.71
C SER A 72 -3.01 -12.91 -8.60
N ARG A 73 -2.80 -11.66 -8.19
CA ARG A 73 -3.22 -10.45 -8.90
C ARG A 73 -2.19 -9.33 -8.71
N ASN A 74 -2.18 -8.38 -9.64
CA ASN A 74 -1.38 -7.16 -9.59
C ASN A 74 -2.18 -5.94 -9.12
N THR A 75 -3.52 -6.06 -9.08
CA THR A 75 -4.43 -4.98 -8.68
C THR A 75 -5.52 -5.55 -7.78
N ILE A 76 -5.84 -4.83 -6.70
CA ILE A 76 -6.91 -5.17 -5.77
C ILE A 76 -7.84 -4.00 -5.53
N GLN A 77 -9.14 -4.29 -5.42
CA GLN A 77 -10.16 -3.32 -5.11
C GLN A 77 -10.61 -3.51 -3.66
N VAL A 78 -10.63 -2.42 -2.90
CA VAL A 78 -11.01 -2.40 -1.48
C VAL A 78 -12.30 -1.61 -1.36
N TYR A 79 -13.36 -2.30 -0.94
CA TYR A 79 -14.69 -1.73 -0.81
C TYR A 79 -14.77 -0.73 0.35
N PRO A 80 -15.80 0.15 0.34
CA PRO A 80 -16.04 1.09 1.43
C PRO A 80 -16.13 0.42 2.80
N ASN A 81 -15.54 1.04 3.82
CA ASN A 81 -15.50 0.52 5.20
C ASN A 81 -15.04 -0.94 5.28
N SER A 82 -14.12 -1.34 4.42
CA SER A 82 -13.62 -2.72 4.32
C SER A 82 -12.10 -2.73 4.30
N TRP A 83 -11.54 -3.91 4.54
CA TRP A 83 -10.11 -4.13 4.44
C TRP A 83 -9.81 -5.29 3.49
N ALA A 84 -8.61 -5.27 2.92
CA ALA A 84 -8.07 -6.35 2.12
C ALA A 84 -6.64 -6.66 2.56
N ALA A 85 -6.33 -7.93 2.74
CA ALA A 85 -4.97 -8.40 3.00
C ALA A 85 -4.42 -9.05 1.74
N VAL A 86 -3.20 -8.65 1.38
CA VAL A 86 -2.42 -9.26 0.32
C VAL A 86 -1.09 -9.73 0.86
N MET A 87 -0.59 -10.82 0.31
CA MET A 87 0.73 -11.37 0.63
C MET A 87 1.58 -11.41 -0.62
N THR A 88 2.82 -10.93 -0.52
CA THR A 88 3.79 -11.02 -1.62
C THR A 88 5.18 -11.32 -1.07
N THR A 89 6.04 -11.83 -1.92
CA THR A 89 7.45 -12.08 -1.62
C THR A 89 8.29 -11.03 -2.32
N LEU A 90 9.03 -10.22 -1.56
CA LEU A 90 9.98 -9.26 -2.13
C LEU A 90 11.31 -9.97 -2.42
N ASP A 91 11.36 -10.63 -3.56
CA ASP A 91 12.49 -11.41 -4.07
C ASP A 91 13.45 -10.63 -4.99
N ASN A 92 13.05 -9.45 -5.47
CA ASN A 92 13.80 -8.60 -6.37
C ASN A 92 14.28 -7.34 -5.62
N ALA A 93 15.45 -6.85 -6.02
CA ALA A 93 16.01 -5.61 -5.48
C ALA A 93 15.58 -4.46 -6.41
N GLY A 94 14.87 -3.47 -5.88
CA GLY A 94 14.40 -2.35 -6.68
C GLY A 94 13.58 -1.34 -5.88
N MET A 95 13.06 -0.36 -6.59
CA MET A 95 12.06 0.58 -6.10
C MET A 95 10.73 0.31 -6.81
N TRP A 96 9.68 0.02 -6.03
CA TRP A 96 8.36 -0.33 -6.58
C TRP A 96 7.32 0.66 -6.12
N ASN A 97 6.50 1.12 -7.06
CA ASN A 97 5.39 2.02 -6.74
C ASN A 97 4.16 1.18 -6.36
N LEU A 98 3.68 1.40 -5.14
CA LEU A 98 2.33 1.05 -4.75
C LEU A 98 1.48 2.30 -4.90
N ARG A 99 0.56 2.28 -5.88
CA ARG A 99 -0.25 3.44 -6.23
C ARG A 99 -1.73 3.12 -6.22
N SER A 100 -2.54 4.15 -5.97
CA SER A 100 -3.97 4.05 -6.26
C SER A 100 -4.19 4.21 -7.77
N GLU A 101 -5.03 3.35 -8.36
CA GLU A 101 -5.44 3.44 -9.77
C GLU A 101 -6.53 4.49 -10.01
N MET A 102 -7.06 5.12 -8.95
CA MET A 102 -7.94 6.27 -9.07
C MET A 102 -7.10 7.50 -9.46
N ARG A 103 -7.25 7.95 -10.70
CA ARG A 103 -6.41 9.00 -11.32
C ARG A 103 -6.40 10.31 -10.52
N GLU A 104 -7.52 10.67 -9.89
CA GLU A 104 -7.57 11.84 -9.01
C GLU A 104 -6.67 11.69 -7.78
N ARG A 105 -6.50 10.47 -7.26
CA ARG A 105 -5.66 10.19 -6.08
C ARG A 105 -4.19 9.99 -6.41
N SER A 106 -3.88 9.38 -7.55
CA SER A 106 -2.50 9.31 -8.02
C SER A 106 -1.92 10.71 -8.21
N TYR A 107 -2.76 11.66 -8.69
CA TYR A 107 -2.37 13.07 -8.84
C TYR A 107 -2.18 13.80 -7.49
N LEU A 108 -2.92 13.40 -6.45
CA LEU A 108 -2.79 13.94 -5.09
C LEU A 108 -1.61 13.35 -4.30
N GLY A 109 -0.74 12.56 -4.94
CA GLY A 109 0.53 12.14 -4.36
C GLY A 109 0.46 10.94 -3.42
N THR A 110 -0.63 10.13 -3.46
CA THR A 110 -0.67 8.85 -2.72
C THR A 110 0.14 7.78 -3.47
N THR A 111 1.47 7.93 -3.43
CA THR A 111 2.44 6.95 -3.94
C THR A 111 3.38 6.58 -2.81
N ILE A 112 3.44 5.28 -2.49
CA ILE A 112 4.43 4.74 -1.56
C ILE A 112 5.47 4.04 -2.43
N VAL A 113 6.74 4.33 -2.17
CA VAL A 113 7.86 3.66 -2.82
C VAL A 113 8.34 2.57 -1.87
N LEU A 114 8.45 1.34 -2.35
CA LEU A 114 9.11 0.27 -1.58
C LEU A 114 10.56 0.25 -2.02
N GLU A 115 11.52 0.54 -1.13
CA GLU A 115 12.96 0.43 -1.42
C GLU A 115 13.50 -0.85 -0.79
N ARG A 116 14.45 -1.48 -1.46
CA ARG A 116 15.32 -2.48 -0.86
C ARG A 116 16.76 -1.99 -0.92
N SER A 117 17.37 -1.72 0.24
CA SER A 117 18.81 -1.54 0.38
C SER A 117 19.53 -2.90 0.53
N LEU A 118 20.77 -2.96 0.04
CA LEU A 118 21.56 -4.19 -0.16
C LEU A 118 21.89 -4.94 1.14
#